data_AF-F8BZV1-F1
#
_entry.id   AF-F8BZV1-F1
#
_cell.length_a   1.000
_cell.length_b   1.000
_cell.length_c   1.000
_cell.angle_alpha   90.00
_cell.angle_beta   90.00
_cell.angle_gamma   90.00
#
_symmetry.space_group_name_H-M   'P 1'
#
loop_
_entity.id
_entity.type
_entity.pdbx_description
1 polymer ?
#
loop_
_entity_poly.entity_id
_entity_poly.type
_entity_poly.pdbx_seq_one_letter_code
_entity_poly.pdbx_strand_id
1 'polypeptide(L)'
;MEGRRSGRWPRAQCLTAFQLHRAALMLRAWDGVESGASHRIVAGILLNKSVEALRAIDWKNAPERRQLARILKACHDMIEGGYLRWLSPRDPDR
;
A
#
# COMPACT_ATOMS: atom_id res chain seq x y z
N MET A 1 13.91 27.93 20.35
CA MET A 1 13.23 28.14 19.06
C MET A 1 11.92 27.37 19.09
N GLU A 2 10.78 28.06 19.24
CA GLU A 2 9.47 27.41 19.14
C GLU A 2 9.04 27.38 17.68
N GLY A 3 8.95 26.18 17.11
CA GLY A 3 8.44 26.00 15.76
C GLY A 3 6.96 26.37 15.71
N ARG A 4 6.59 27.38 14.91
CA ARG A 4 5.18 27.67 14.62
C ARG A 4 4.54 26.44 14.01
N ARG A 5 3.34 26.10 14.48
CA ARG A 5 2.49 25.08 13.85
C ARG A 5 2.39 25.39 12.37
N SER A 6 2.79 24.46 11.52
CA SER A 6 2.59 24.58 10.09
C SER A 6 1.10 24.83 9.84
N GLY A 7 0.78 25.83 9.04
CA GLY A 7 -0.59 26.12 8.65
C GLY A 7 -1.23 24.92 7.95
N ARG A 8 -2.53 25.03 7.64
CA ARG A 8 -3.24 23.96 6.93
C ARG A 8 -2.54 23.70 5.60
N TRP A 9 -2.13 22.46 5.35
CA TRP A 9 -1.50 22.09 4.08
C TRP A 9 -2.45 22.40 2.92
N PRO A 10 -1.95 22.96 1.80
CA PRO A 10 -2.75 23.16 0.61
C PRO A 10 -3.42 21.84 0.21
N ARG A 11 -4.71 21.87 -0.14
CA ARG A 11 -5.45 20.66 -0.53
C ARG A 11 -4.78 19.86 -1.65
N ALA A 12 -4.06 20.55 -2.55
CA ALA A 12 -3.28 19.96 -3.62
C ALA A 12 -2.12 19.07 -3.14
N GLN A 13 -1.69 19.23 -1.87
CA GLN A 13 -0.60 18.49 -1.23
C GLN A 13 -1.12 17.44 -0.24
N CYS A 14 -2.45 17.32 -0.08
CA CYS A 14 -3.05 16.33 0.82
C CYS A 14 -3.48 15.09 0.04
N LEU A 15 -2.97 13.93 0.44
CA LEU A 15 -3.50 12.64 -0.01
C LEU A 15 -4.97 12.50 0.38
N THR A 16 -5.78 11.93 -0.52
CA THR A 16 -7.15 11.57 -0.19
C THR A 16 -7.17 10.43 0.84
N ALA A 17 -8.27 10.28 1.59
CA ALA A 17 -8.41 9.17 2.53
C ALA A 17 -8.18 7.80 1.89
N PHE A 18 -8.64 7.62 0.64
CA PHE A 18 -8.38 6.41 -0.14
C PHE A 18 -6.89 6.22 -0.46
N GLN A 19 -6.18 7.28 -0.87
CA GLN A 19 -4.75 7.20 -1.16
C GLN A 19 -3.95 6.88 0.11
N LEU A 20 -4.29 7.49 1.25
CA LEU A 20 -3.66 7.17 2.54
C LEU A 20 -3.90 5.72 2.95
N HIS A 21 -5.15 5.25 2.86
CA HIS A 21 -5.49 3.86 3.15
C HIS A 21 -4.71 2.90 2.24
N ARG A 22 -4.66 3.20 0.94
CA ARG A 22 -3.92 2.41 -0.04
C ARG A 22 -2.41 2.40 0.25
N ALA A 23 -1.84 3.55 0.60
CA ALA A 23 -0.43 3.70 0.99
C ALA A 23 -0.10 2.84 2.21
N ALA A 24 -0.92 2.93 3.26
CA ALA A 24 -0.76 2.14 4.47
C ALA A 24 -0.87 0.63 4.19
N LEU A 25 -1.80 0.21 3.32
CA LEU A 25 -1.93 -1.19 2.91
C LEU A 25 -0.69 -1.68 2.15
N MET A 26 -0.15 -0.86 1.24
CA MET A 26 1.07 -1.18 0.49
C MET A 26 2.28 -1.35 1.41
N LEU A 27 2.49 -0.41 2.34
CA LEU A 27 3.58 -0.48 3.31
C LEU A 27 3.47 -1.70 4.21
N ARG A 28 2.29 -1.97 4.79
CA ARG A 28 2.10 -3.15 5.64
C ARG A 28 2.32 -4.47 4.90
N ALA A 29 1.97 -4.53 3.61
CA ALA A 29 2.24 -5.69 2.78
C ALA A 29 3.75 -5.86 2.54
N TRP A 30 4.45 -4.76 2.24
CA TRP A 30 5.90 -4.73 2.07
C TRP A 30 6.63 -5.16 3.34
N ASP A 31 6.33 -4.53 4.48
CA ASP A 31 6.94 -4.84 5.78
C ASP A 31 6.75 -6.32 6.15
N GLY A 32 5.57 -6.88 5.87
CA GLY A 32 5.31 -8.30 6.09
C GLY A 32 6.20 -9.21 5.24
N VAL A 33 6.39 -8.89 3.96
CA VAL A 33 7.23 -9.70 3.07
C VAL A 33 8.71 -9.53 3.39
N GLU A 34 9.17 -8.30 3.62
CA GLU A 34 10.57 -8.01 3.97
C GLU A 34 10.98 -8.61 5.32
N SER A 35 10.05 -8.71 6.29
CA SER A 35 10.28 -9.44 7.54
C SER A 35 10.31 -10.97 7.38
N GLY A 36 10.17 -11.48 6.15
CA GLY A 36 10.23 -12.90 5.82
C GLY A 36 8.90 -13.64 5.93
N ALA A 37 7.78 -12.94 6.17
CA ALA A 37 6.47 -13.60 6.18
C ALA A 37 6.10 -14.07 4.78
N SER A 38 5.55 -15.28 4.68
CA SER A 38 5.08 -15.79 3.39
C SER A 38 3.95 -14.90 2.84
N HIS A 39 3.88 -14.77 1.52
CA HIS A 39 2.77 -14.06 0.84
C HIS A 39 1.39 -14.54 1.30
N ARG A 40 1.28 -15.82 1.68
CA ARG A 40 0.03 -16.39 2.15
C ARG A 40 -0.38 -15.84 3.52
N ILE A 41 0.56 -15.73 4.46
CA ILE A 41 0.33 -15.14 5.78
C ILE A 41 -0.03 -13.66 5.62
N VAL A 42 0.73 -12.92 4.80
CA VAL A 42 0.45 -11.50 4.55
C VAL A 42 -0.95 -11.30 3.95
N ALA A 43 -1.36 -12.15 3.01
CA ALA A 43 -2.71 -12.12 2.46
C ALA A 43 -3.80 -12.49 3.50
N GLY A 44 -3.50 -13.42 4.40
CA GLY A 44 -4.39 -13.80 5.51
C GLY A 44 -4.69 -12.64 6.45
N ILE A 45 -3.65 -11.90 6.82
CA ILE A 45 -3.76 -10.77 7.74
C ILE A 45 -4.41 -9.55 7.05
N LEU A 46 -4.02 -9.25 5.80
CA LEU A 46 -4.39 -7.99 5.16
C LEU A 46 -5.65 -8.06 4.29
N LEU A 47 -6.00 -9.23 3.76
CA LEU A 47 -7.06 -9.38 2.76
C LEU A 47 -8.19 -10.28 3.28
N ASN A 48 -7.86 -11.52 3.65
CA ASN A 48 -8.87 -12.51 4.03
C ASN A 48 -8.24 -13.63 4.86
N LYS A 49 -8.60 -13.69 6.15
CA LYS A 49 -8.05 -14.68 7.09
C LYS A 49 -8.26 -16.14 6.67
N SER A 50 -9.31 -16.43 5.88
CA SER A 50 -9.59 -17.80 5.43
C SER A 50 -8.53 -18.37 4.47
N VAL A 51 -7.71 -17.53 3.84
CA VAL A 51 -6.69 -18.01 2.88
C VAL A 51 -5.58 -18.82 3.55
N GLU A 52 -5.36 -18.65 4.86
CA GLU A 52 -4.41 -19.44 5.64
C GLU A 52 -4.86 -20.90 5.80
N ALA A 53 -6.16 -21.18 5.68
CA ALA A 53 -6.73 -22.53 5.80
C ALA A 53 -6.85 -23.28 4.46
N LEU A 54 -6.69 -22.59 3.32
CA LEU A 54 -6.76 -23.20 1.98
C LEU A 54 -5.77 -24.37 1.78
N ARG A 55 -6.05 -25.26 0.82
CA ARG A 55 -5.01 -26.19 0.36
C ARG A 55 -3.99 -25.44 -0.50
N ALA A 56 -2.80 -26.02 -0.65
CA ALA A 56 -1.75 -25.40 -1.46
C ALA A 56 -2.17 -25.14 -2.92
N ILE A 57 -2.98 -26.05 -3.50
CA ILE A 57 -3.52 -25.88 -4.86
C ILE A 57 -4.53 -24.74 -4.94
N ASP A 58 -5.40 -24.61 -3.95
CA ASP A 58 -6.40 -23.54 -3.89
C ASP A 58 -5.72 -22.19 -3.69
N TRP A 59 -4.68 -22.11 -2.85
CA TRP A 59 -3.87 -20.90 -2.68
C TRP A 59 -3.22 -20.43 -3.99
N LYS A 60 -2.69 -21.35 -4.82
CA LYS A 60 -2.11 -20.98 -6.13
C LYS A 60 -3.13 -20.29 -7.02
N ASN A 61 -4.41 -20.68 -6.93
CA ASN A 61 -5.53 -20.16 -7.71
C ASN A 61 -6.29 -19.02 -7.04
N ALA A 62 -6.02 -18.74 -5.75
CA ALA A 62 -6.74 -17.77 -4.95
C ALA A 62 -6.65 -16.33 -5.52
N PRO A 63 -7.75 -15.58 -5.55
CA PRO A 63 -7.75 -14.17 -5.96
C PRO A 63 -6.89 -13.30 -5.04
N GLU A 64 -6.81 -13.61 -3.75
CA GLU A 64 -6.02 -12.89 -2.75
C GLU A 64 -4.53 -12.96 -3.06
N ARG A 65 -4.04 -14.09 -3.61
CA ARG A 65 -2.66 -14.20 -4.09
C ARG A 65 -2.37 -13.17 -5.20
N ARG A 66 -3.27 -13.06 -6.18
CA ARG A 66 -3.15 -12.09 -7.29
C ARG A 66 -3.34 -10.65 -6.81
N GLN A 67 -4.21 -10.44 -5.82
CA GLN A 67 -4.43 -9.12 -5.23
C GLN A 67 -3.21 -8.65 -4.44
N LEU A 68 -2.62 -9.52 -3.62
CA LEU A 68 -1.38 -9.20 -2.89
C LEU A 68 -0.23 -8.91 -3.85
N ALA A 69 -0.06 -9.71 -4.90
CA ALA A 69 0.97 -9.46 -5.92
C ALA A 69 0.82 -8.06 -6.56
N ARG A 70 -0.42 -7.63 -6.85
CA ARG A 70 -0.70 -6.28 -7.37
C ARG A 70 -0.43 -5.18 -6.33
N ILE A 71 -0.69 -5.44 -5.05
CA ILE A 71 -0.36 -4.51 -3.96
C ILE A 71 1.16 -4.33 -3.86
N LEU A 72 1.91 -5.43 -3.84
CA LEU A 72 3.37 -5.40 -3.75
C LEU A 72 3.99 -4.72 -4.97
N LYS A 73 3.50 -5.02 -6.18
CA LYS A 73 3.96 -4.34 -7.40
C LYS A 73 3.72 -2.82 -7.31
N ALA A 74 2.51 -2.41 -6.92
CA ALA A 74 2.22 -0.99 -6.72
C ALA A 74 3.08 -0.35 -5.63
N CYS A 75 3.37 -1.07 -4.53
CA CYS A 75 4.26 -0.60 -3.48
C CYS A 75 5.67 -0.34 -4.02
N HIS A 76 6.20 -1.29 -4.80
CA HIS A 76 7.52 -1.17 -5.43
C HIS A 76 7.57 0.05 -6.35
N ASP A 77 6.58 0.20 -7.23
CA ASP A 77 6.48 1.36 -8.14
C ASP A 77 6.41 2.69 -7.37
N MET A 78 5.81 2.69 -6.18
CA MET A 78 5.77 3.86 -5.31
C MET A 78 7.13 4.14 -4.66
N ILE A 79 7.85 3.11 -4.19
CA ILE A 79 9.19 3.22 -3.58
C ILE A 79 10.23 3.70 -4.62
N GLU A 80 10.16 3.21 -5.86
CA GLU A 80 11.08 3.55 -6.96
C GLU A 80 10.89 4.97 -7.54
N GLY A 81 10.33 5.90 -6.75
CA GLY A 81 10.11 7.29 -7.16
C GLY A 81 8.68 7.61 -7.54
N GLY A 82 7.78 6.62 -7.56
CA GLY A 82 6.35 6.87 -7.77
C GLY A 82 5.74 7.80 -6.73
N TYR A 83 6.27 7.85 -5.50
CA TYR A 83 5.80 8.77 -4.44
C TYR A 83 5.91 10.24 -4.80
N LEU A 84 6.79 10.64 -5.73
CA LEU A 84 6.94 12.03 -6.15
C LEU A 84 5.64 12.60 -6.74
N ARG A 85 4.81 11.75 -7.34
CA ARG A 85 3.48 12.15 -7.84
C ARG A 85 2.52 12.65 -6.75
N TRP A 86 2.79 12.32 -5.49
CA TRP A 86 2.03 12.79 -4.34
C TRP A 86 2.52 14.14 -3.81
N LEU A 87 3.77 14.49 -4.14
CA LEU A 87 4.43 15.71 -3.68
C LEU A 87 4.34 16.84 -4.71
N SER A 88 4.25 16.49 -6.00
CA SER A 88 4.02 17.47 -7.05
C SER A 88 2.67 18.14 -6.87
N PRO A 89 2.58 19.48 -6.98
CA PRO A 89 1.29 20.16 -7.06
C PRO A 89 0.44 19.48 -8.12
N ARG A 90 -0.77 19.04 -7.74
CA ARG A 90 -1.78 18.67 -8.74
C ARG A 90 -1.99 19.89 -9.63
N ASP A 91 -1.45 19.84 -10.84
CA ASP A 91 -1.75 20.83 -11.87
C ASP A 91 -3.22 20.66 -12.22
N PRO A 92 -4.09 21.63 -11.92
CA PRO A 92 -5.52 21.50 -12.20
C PRO A 92 -5.84 21.58 -13.70
N ASP A 93 -4.89 21.99 -14.55
CA ASP A 93 -5.10 22.31 -15.97
C ASP A 93 -4.41 21.35 -16.95
N ARG A 94 -4.06 20.12 -16.53
CA ARG A 94 -3.46 19.09 -17.40
C ARG A 94 -4.20 17.77 -17.40
#